data_AF-X0RF00-F1
#
_entry.id   AF-X0RF00-F1
#
_cell.length_a   1.000
_cell.length_b   1.000
_cell.length_c   1.000
_cell.angle_alpha   90.00
_cell.angle_beta   90.00
_cell.angle_gamma   90.00
#
_symmetry.space_group_name_H-M   'P 1'
#
loop_
_entity.id
_entity.type
_entity.pdbx_description
1 polymer ?
#
loop_
_entity_poly.entity_id
_entity_poly.type
_entity_poly.pdbx_seq_one_letter_code
_entity_poly.pdbx_strand_id
1 'polypeptide(L)'
;YNEGVYFENNIPYRAGFDRKQNRYVAAIRNNSNTPLPGQVLSGPSNTGIKAYYTTVTMQTDTTTDPGGLKELFAVGSTYGR
;
A
#
# COMPACT_ATOMS: atom_id res chain seq x y z
N TYR A 1 12.84 19.69 -0.35
CA TYR A 1 11.74 19.00 -1.05
C TYR A 1 10.84 18.37 0.00
N ASN A 2 9.75 19.05 0.39
CA ASN A 2 8.97 18.74 1.60
C ASN A 2 7.52 18.27 1.34
N GLU A 3 7.08 18.16 0.08
CA GLU A 3 5.73 17.67 -0.20
C GLU A 3 5.64 16.16 0.08
N GLY A 4 4.64 15.79 0.88
CA GLY A 4 4.49 14.46 1.44
C GLY A 4 5.54 14.09 2.50
N VAL A 5 6.60 14.89 2.72
CA VAL A 5 7.52 14.67 3.84
C VAL A 5 6.89 15.20 5.11
N TYR A 6 6.74 14.33 6.09
CA TYR A 6 6.44 14.77 7.45
C TYR A 6 7.49 14.22 8.39
N PHE A 7 7.78 14.97 9.44
CA PHE A 7 8.73 14.55 10.47
C PHE A 7 7.95 14.04 11.66
N GLU A 8 8.27 12.83 12.10
CA GLU A 8 7.79 12.28 13.36
C GLU A 8 9.02 11.93 14.19
N ASN A 9 9.16 12.53 15.37
CA ASN A 9 10.34 12.40 16.23
C ASN A 9 11.66 12.70 15.50
N ASN A 10 11.68 13.76 14.68
CA ASN A 10 12.83 14.19 13.87
C ASN A 10 13.26 13.18 12.79
N ILE A 11 12.44 12.16 12.50
CA ILE A 11 12.66 11.18 11.43
C ILE A 11 11.77 11.57 10.24
N PRO A 12 12.32 11.69 9.01
CA PRO A 12 11.52 12.01 7.83
C PRO A 12 10.76 10.78 7.32
N TYR A 13 9.44 10.91 7.22
CA TYR A 13 8.52 9.95 6.61
C TYR A 13 7.94 10.50 5.31
N ARG A 14 7.25 9.64 4.54
CA ARG A 14 6.53 10.04 3.33
C ARG A 14 5.06 9.65 3.44
N ALA A 15 4.17 10.58 3.15
CA ALA A 15 2.73 10.35 3.17
C ALA A 15 2.37 9.24 2.17
N GLY A 16 1.82 8.13 2.67
CA GLY A 16 1.31 7.03 1.86
C GLY A 16 2.35 5.99 1.40
N PHE A 17 3.66 6.25 1.54
CA PHE A 17 4.73 5.34 1.10
C PHE A 17 5.82 5.17 2.16
N ASP A 18 6.32 3.94 2.29
CA ASP A 18 7.48 3.63 3.10
C ASP A 18 8.72 3.44 2.22
N ARG A 19 9.89 3.85 2.71
CA ARG A 19 11.17 3.55 2.04
C ARG A 19 11.68 2.19 2.51
N LYS A 20 11.72 1.20 1.62
CA LYS A 20 12.29 -0.14 1.88
C LYS A 20 13.27 -0.50 0.78
N GLN A 21 14.48 -0.94 1.14
CA GLN A 21 15.55 -1.28 0.19
C GLN A 21 15.77 -0.21 -0.91
N ASN A 22 15.77 1.07 -0.50
CA ASN A 22 15.93 2.22 -1.41
C ASN A 22 14.79 2.43 -2.43
N ARG A 23 13.67 1.72 -2.30
CA ARG A 23 12.45 1.89 -3.12
C ARG A 23 11.31 2.43 -2.27
N TYR A 24 10.44 3.24 -2.88
CA TYR A 24 9.18 3.67 -2.27
C TYR A 24 8.13 2.60 -2.51
N VAL A 25 7.54 2.08 -1.44
CA VAL A 25 6.56 1.00 -1.50
C VAL A 25 5.34 1.34 -0.66
N ALA A 26 4.16 0.94 -1.14
CA ALA A 26 2.91 1.04 -0.40
C ALA A 26 2.13 -0.26 -0.60
N ALA A 27 1.60 -0.82 0.48
CA ALA A 27 0.68 -1.94 0.38
C ALA A 27 -0.72 -1.41 0.02
N ILE A 28 -1.43 -2.15 -0.83
CA ILE A 28 -2.84 -1.87 -1.08
C ILE A 28 -3.61 -2.31 0.17
N ARG A 29 -4.19 -1.33 0.88
CA ARG A 29 -4.93 -1.57 2.13
C ARG A 29 -6.37 -1.95 1.82
N ASN A 30 -6.91 -2.85 2.64
CA ASN A 30 -8.31 -3.22 2.57
C ASN A 30 -9.18 -2.10 3.18
N ASN A 31 -10.16 -1.62 2.40
CA ASN A 31 -11.16 -0.61 2.78
C ASN A 31 -12.59 -1.19 2.74
N SER A 32 -12.74 -2.50 2.92
CA SER A 32 -14.06 -3.13 2.94
C SER A 32 -14.71 -2.89 4.30
N ASN A 33 -15.87 -2.24 4.30
CA ASN A 33 -16.62 -1.95 5.53
C ASN A 33 -17.39 -3.16 6.06
N THR A 34 -17.71 -4.12 5.20
CA THR A 34 -18.48 -5.32 5.55
C THR A 34 -17.53 -6.51 5.74
N PRO A 35 -17.45 -7.11 6.93
CA PRO A 35 -16.68 -8.32 7.15
C PRO A 35 -17.34 -9.55 6.48
N LEU A 36 -16.52 -10.50 6.05
CA LEU A 36 -16.96 -11.83 5.63
C LEU A 36 -17.42 -12.66 6.85
N PRO A 37 -18.33 -13.63 6.67
CA PRO A 37 -18.71 -14.54 7.75
C PRO A 37 -17.48 -15.25 8.36
N GLY A 38 -17.35 -15.19 9.69
CA GLY A 38 -16.21 -15.75 10.43
C GLY A 38 -14.93 -14.90 10.39
N GLN A 39 -14.95 -13.71 9.79
CA GLN A 39 -13.80 -12.81 9.77
C GLN A 39 -13.63 -12.10 11.12
N VAL A 40 -12.50 -12.34 11.79
CA VAL A 40 -12.16 -11.73 13.09
C VAL A 40 -11.58 -10.32 12.92
N LEU A 41 -10.78 -10.10 11.88
CA LEU A 41 -10.14 -8.81 11.57
C LEU A 41 -10.63 -8.28 10.22
N SER A 42 -11.32 -7.15 10.21
CA SER A 42 -11.89 -6.50 9.02
C SER A 42 -11.20 -5.19 8.66
N GLY A 43 -11.46 -4.71 7.44
CA GLY A 43 -10.98 -3.42 6.96
C GLY A 43 -9.44 -3.25 7.03
N PRO A 44 -8.95 -2.05 7.39
CA PRO A 44 -7.53 -1.71 7.29
C PRO A 44 -6.66 -2.36 8.38
N SER A 45 -7.28 -2.98 9.40
CA SER A 45 -6.59 -3.72 10.46
C SER A 45 -6.13 -5.11 10.01
N ASN A 46 -6.51 -5.57 8.81
CA ASN A 46 -6.04 -6.82 8.23
C ASN A 46 -4.77 -6.61 7.40
N THR A 47 -3.91 -7.64 7.35
CA THR A 47 -2.79 -7.68 6.41
C THR A 47 -3.30 -8.09 5.03
N GLY A 48 -3.42 -7.10 4.14
CA GLY A 48 -3.79 -7.31 2.74
C GLY A 48 -5.29 -7.42 2.46
N ILE A 49 -5.63 -7.83 1.25
CA ILE A 49 -7.01 -7.90 0.72
C ILE A 49 -7.40 -9.38 0.56
N LYS A 50 -8.56 -9.76 1.11
CA LYS A 50 -9.16 -11.09 0.93
C LYS A 50 -10.35 -10.96 -0.01
N ALA A 51 -10.12 -11.13 -1.30
CA ALA A 51 -11.16 -11.04 -2.32
C ALA A 51 -10.75 -11.79 -3.59
N TYR A 52 -11.72 -12.16 -4.43
CA TYR A 52 -11.48 -12.67 -5.78
C TYR A 52 -11.10 -11.55 -6.76
N TYR A 53 -11.70 -10.37 -6.59
CA TYR A 53 -11.45 -9.18 -7.39
C TYR A 53 -11.36 -7.96 -6.47
N THR A 54 -10.57 -6.96 -6.88
CA THR A 54 -10.46 -5.69 -6.17
C THR A 54 -10.41 -4.54 -7.16
N THR A 55 -11.11 -3.46 -6.84
CA THR A 55 -11.03 -2.20 -7.58
C THR A 55 -10.10 -1.28 -6.81
N VAL A 56 -9.06 -0.80 -7.47
CA VAL A 56 -8.06 0.09 -6.88
C VAL A 56 -8.04 1.41 -7.63
N THR A 57 -7.98 2.50 -6.87
CA THR A 57 -7.75 3.84 -7.41
C THR A 57 -6.32 4.23 -7.09
N MET A 58 -5.53 4.49 -8.13
CA MET A 58 -4.15 4.95 -8.01
C MET A 58 -4.07 6.40 -8.50
N GLN A 59 -3.40 7.25 -7.73
CA GLN A 59 -3.12 8.63 -8.10
C GLN A 59 -1.66 8.92 -7.74
N THR A 60 -0.94 9.51 -8.68
CA THR A 60 0.38 10.10 -8.43
C THR A 60 0.22 11.60 -8.29
N ASP A 61 1.13 12.22 -7.54
CA ASP A 61 1.32 13.66 -7.63
C ASP A 61 2.06 14.03 -8.94
N THR A 62 2.25 15.33 -9.18
CA THR A 62 2.92 15.85 -10.38
C THR A 62 4.41 16.18 -10.16
N THR A 63 4.94 15.99 -8.94
CA THR A 63 6.26 16.51 -8.53
C THR A 63 7.24 15.41 -8.11
N THR A 64 6.76 14.25 -7.67
CA THR A 64 7.52 13.10 -7.20
C THR A 64 7.83 12.12 -8.33
N ASP A 65 9.11 12.01 -8.66
CA ASP A 65 9.60 11.16 -9.77
C ASP A 65 8.75 11.33 -11.05
N PRO A 66 8.63 12.56 -11.59
CA PRO A 66 7.81 12.82 -12.77
C PRO A 66 8.39 12.11 -13.98
N GLY A 67 7.55 11.34 -14.68
CA GLY A 67 7.98 10.52 -15.82
C GLY A 67 8.69 9.21 -15.45
N GLY A 68 8.96 8.96 -14.17
CA GLY A 68 9.50 7.67 -13.70
C GLY A 68 8.44 6.57 -13.61
N LEU A 69 8.84 5.34 -13.92
CA LEU A 69 7.99 4.16 -13.93
C LEU A 69 7.39 3.90 -12.54
N LYS A 70 6.07 3.71 -12.49
CA LYS A 70 5.34 3.22 -11.32
C LYS A 70 4.87 1.80 -11.62
N GLU A 71 5.26 0.84 -10.79
CA GLU A 71 4.96 -0.58 -11.00
C GLU A 71 4.09 -1.14 -9.88
N LEU A 72 3.04 -1.86 -10.26
CA LEU A 72 2.33 -2.76 -9.35
C LEU A 72 2.95 -4.15 -9.48
N PHE A 73 3.43 -4.68 -8.37
CA PHE A 73 4.02 -6.03 -8.32
C PHE A 73 3.25 -6.92 -7.34
N ALA A 74 3.30 -8.22 -7.57
CA ALA A 74 2.79 -9.24 -6.66
C ALA A 74 3.87 -10.28 -6.40
N VAL A 75 3.97 -10.75 -5.16
CA VAL A 75 4.82 -11.88 -4.77
C VAL A 75 3.88 -12.98 -4.27
N GLY A 76 3.98 -14.17 -4.84
CA GLY A 76 3.14 -15.31 -4.49
C GLY A 76 3.94 -16.60 -4.42
N SER A 77 3.47 -17.53 -3.58
CA SER A 77 4.02 -18.88 -3.46
C SER A 77 2.90 -19.88 -3.73
N THR A 78 3.19 -20.89 -4.53
CA THR A 78 2.29 -22.04 -4.72
C THR A 78 2.64 -23.09 -3.69
N TYR A 79 1.71 -23.41 -2.79
CA TYR A 79 1.84 -24.59 -1.94
C TYR A 79 1.29 -25.79 -2.71
N GLY A 80 2.19 -26.65 -3.20
CA GLY A 80 1.84 -27.95 -3.77
C GLY A 80 1.42 -28.93 -2.69
N ARG A 81 0.45 -29.79 -3.01
CA ARG A 81 0.04 -30.92 -2.16
C ARG A 81 0.99 -32.11 -2.35
#